data_AF-A0A7K1GT51-F1
#
_entry.id   AF-A0A7K1GT51-F1
#
_cell.length_a   1.000
_cell.length_b   1.000
_cell.length_c   1.000
_cell.angle_alpha   90.00
_cell.angle_beta   90.00
_cell.angle_gamma   90.00
#
_symmetry.space_group_name_H-M   'P 1'
#
loop_
_entity.id
_entity.type
_entity.pdbx_description
1 polymer ?
#
loop_
_entity_poly.entity_id
_entity_poly.type
_entity_poly.pdbx_seq_one_letter_code
_entity_poly.pdbx_strand_id
1 'polypeptide(L)'
;MAELSMKKFLLISLASLALIGLLPASVAKAHDPIILTKNQSTPADGPLLPDGTISFALYGSLESPADTRGFRVNFVEGDSLYLSILIPDLALENQLDDASLPFVELTDPSGAKTKLSVSDKVSFAEPFTGTNYVRLTELTTVAISGTYSVMITGNSPSRFTVSVGQKEMFGTPVENISNRDLGVGGVMSWYNNSSTLATETQSPEAQSNVTPSSEPEVLTQTEDVENSQPTLLVTALFAAIVAIAIAVKSSKKRNKNEQ
;
A
#
# COMPACT_ATOMS: atom_id res chain seq x y z
N MET A 1 31.47 4.34 48.45
CA MET A 1 30.15 4.94 48.18
C MET A 1 29.96 5.36 46.71
N ALA A 2 31.00 5.85 46.00
CA ALA A 2 30.91 6.24 44.59
C ALA A 2 30.65 5.07 43.61
N GLU A 3 31.34 3.93 43.78
CA GLU A 3 31.22 2.74 42.92
C GLU A 3 29.81 2.12 42.87
N LEU A 4 29.11 2.10 44.01
CA LEU A 4 27.76 1.54 44.12
C LEU A 4 26.73 2.45 43.44
N SER A 5 27.01 3.75 43.34
CA SER A 5 26.21 4.72 42.59
C SER A 5 26.40 4.51 41.09
N MET A 6 27.65 4.37 40.63
CA MET A 6 27.97 4.21 39.21
C MET A 6 27.41 2.93 38.59
N LYS A 7 27.42 1.80 39.31
CA LYS A 7 26.77 0.55 38.87
C LYS A 7 25.25 0.67 38.79
N LYS A 8 24.61 1.42 39.70
CA LYS A 8 23.15 1.66 39.64
C LYS A 8 22.78 2.57 38.47
N PHE A 9 23.58 3.61 38.21
CA PHE A 9 23.42 4.47 37.03
C PHE A 9 23.62 3.68 35.72
N LEU A 10 24.61 2.78 35.65
CA LEU A 10 24.85 1.93 34.48
C LEU A 10 23.68 0.95 34.24
N LEU A 11 23.15 0.32 35.29
CA LEU A 11 22.03 -0.61 35.19
C LEU A 11 20.73 0.10 34.79
N ILE A 12 20.47 1.30 35.33
CA ILE A 12 19.32 2.12 34.94
C ILE A 12 19.46 2.58 33.48
N SER A 13 20.65 2.98 33.05
CA SER A 13 20.93 3.37 31.66
C SER A 13 20.79 2.21 30.68
N LEU A 14 21.19 0.98 31.05
CA LEU A 14 20.99 -0.20 30.22
C LEU A 14 19.52 -0.58 30.13
N ALA A 15 18.78 -0.49 31.24
CA ALA A 15 17.35 -0.79 31.28
C ALA A 15 16.52 0.23 30.49
N SER A 16 16.87 1.51 30.52
CA SER A 16 16.20 2.54 29.71
C SER A 16 16.52 2.40 28.22
N LEU A 17 17.74 2.03 27.86
CA LEU A 17 18.12 1.78 26.46
C LEU A 17 17.43 0.52 25.89
N ALA A 18 17.30 -0.53 26.70
CA ALA A 18 16.53 -1.72 26.35
C ALA A 18 15.03 -1.43 26.19
N LEU A 19 14.46 -0.53 27.02
CA LEU A 19 13.05 -0.16 26.95
C LEU A 19 12.73 0.70 25.71
N ILE A 20 13.65 1.56 25.27
CA ILE A 20 13.51 2.34 24.03
C ILE A 20 13.61 1.42 22.80
N GLY A 21 14.42 0.37 22.84
CA GLY A 21 14.50 -0.65 21.77
C GLY A 21 13.29 -1.60 21.69
N LEU A 22 12.40 -1.59 22.69
CA LEU A 22 11.15 -2.36 22.71
C LEU A 22 9.93 -1.54 22.28
N LEU A 23 10.08 -0.22 22.07
CA LEU A 23 9.04 0.54 21.39
C LEU A 23 9.01 0.03 19.95
N PRO A 24 7.86 -0.44 19.42
CA PRO A 24 7.78 -0.69 18.00
C PRO A 24 8.16 0.64 17.34
N ALA A 25 9.25 0.63 16.58
CA ALA A 25 9.55 1.74 15.73
C ALA A 25 8.28 1.92 14.89
N SER A 26 7.57 3.02 15.10
CA SER A 26 6.44 3.42 14.26
C SER A 26 7.03 3.84 12.93
N VAL A 27 7.64 2.87 12.23
CA VAL A 27 8.23 3.03 10.91
C VAL A 27 7.04 3.20 9.98
N ALA A 28 6.76 4.47 9.69
CA ALA A 28 6.04 4.92 8.52
C ALA A 28 4.61 4.36 8.32
N LYS A 29 3.68 4.86 9.14
CA LYS A 29 2.30 5.16 8.69
C LYS A 29 2.25 6.42 7.79
N ALA A 30 3.39 6.77 7.18
CA ALA A 30 3.59 8.06 6.53
C ALA A 30 2.92 8.13 5.16
N HIS A 31 2.77 6.99 4.48
CA HIS A 31 2.14 6.93 3.18
C HIS A 31 1.32 5.65 3.18
N ASP A 32 0.06 5.72 3.64
CA ASP A 32 -0.91 4.62 3.54
C ASP A 32 -1.16 4.37 2.03
N PRO A 33 -0.43 3.45 1.39
CA PRO A 33 -0.49 3.33 -0.06
C PRO A 33 -1.78 2.62 -0.43
N ILE A 34 -2.41 3.03 -1.52
CA ILE A 34 -3.63 2.40 -2.01
C ILE A 34 -3.26 1.58 -3.23
N ILE A 35 -3.53 0.27 -3.21
CA ILE A 35 -3.36 -0.57 -4.39
C ILE A 35 -4.70 -0.68 -5.12
N LEU A 36 -4.77 -0.20 -6.36
CA LEU A 36 -5.88 -0.36 -7.27
C LEU A 36 -5.78 -1.72 -7.95
N THR A 37 -6.68 -2.63 -7.57
CA THR A 37 -6.82 -3.96 -8.16
C THR A 37 -7.79 -3.93 -9.34
N LYS A 38 -7.88 -5.04 -10.09
CA LYS A 38 -8.86 -5.20 -11.18
C LYS A 38 -10.32 -5.03 -10.77
N ASN A 39 -10.63 -5.15 -9.48
CA ASN A 39 -11.99 -4.92 -8.99
C ASN A 39 -12.36 -3.42 -8.99
N GLN A 40 -11.37 -2.53 -9.02
CA GLN A 40 -11.56 -1.09 -9.17
C GLN A 40 -11.48 -0.69 -10.66
N SER A 41 -12.20 -1.39 -11.54
CA SER A 41 -12.11 -1.16 -12.99
C SER A 41 -12.75 0.17 -13.42
N THR A 42 -13.68 0.72 -12.63
CA THR A 42 -14.27 2.04 -12.87
C THR A 42 -14.07 2.98 -11.67
N PRO A 43 -14.19 4.31 -11.84
CA PRO A 43 -14.18 5.26 -10.72
C PRO A 43 -15.24 4.97 -9.64
N ALA A 44 -16.39 4.41 -10.02
CA ALA A 44 -17.47 4.09 -9.08
C ALA A 44 -17.09 2.91 -8.18
N ASP A 45 -16.43 1.90 -8.75
CA ASP A 45 -15.93 0.72 -8.02
C ASP A 45 -14.65 1.02 -7.22
N GLY A 46 -14.01 2.14 -7.53
CA GLY A 46 -12.79 2.64 -6.92
C GLY A 46 -12.93 3.30 -5.55
N PRO A 47 -11.80 3.51 -4.86
CA PRO A 47 -11.77 4.28 -3.62
C PRO A 47 -12.27 5.69 -3.82
N LEU A 48 -12.82 6.28 -2.76
CA LEU A 48 -13.11 7.72 -2.70
C LEU A 48 -12.17 8.38 -1.69
N LEU A 49 -11.40 9.34 -2.16
CA LEU A 49 -10.57 10.23 -1.35
C LEU A 49 -11.43 11.45 -0.98
N PRO A 50 -11.84 11.60 0.31
CA PRO A 50 -12.76 12.67 0.70
C PRO A 50 -12.15 14.08 0.68
N ASP A 51 -10.81 14.17 0.67
CA ASP A 51 -10.05 15.42 0.57
C ASP A 51 -8.90 15.23 -0.42
N GLY A 52 -9.04 15.81 -1.61
CA GLY A 52 -8.08 15.74 -2.70
C GLY A 52 -6.86 16.63 -2.53
N THR A 53 -6.82 17.50 -1.50
CA THR A 53 -5.63 18.29 -1.19
C THR A 53 -4.56 17.47 -0.47
N ILE A 54 -4.98 16.37 0.17
CA ILE A 54 -4.11 15.48 0.93
C ILE A 54 -3.32 14.57 -0.01
N SER A 55 -2.02 14.49 0.24
CA SER A 55 -1.07 13.68 -0.51
C SER A 55 -1.41 12.19 -0.40
N PHE A 56 -1.71 11.56 -1.53
CA PHE A 56 -1.89 10.12 -1.68
C PHE A 56 -1.14 9.61 -2.90
N ALA A 57 -0.58 8.40 -2.78
CA ALA A 57 -0.09 7.62 -3.91
C ALA A 57 -0.96 6.37 -4.09
N LEU A 58 -1.53 6.22 -5.28
CA LEU A 58 -2.34 5.08 -5.68
C LEU A 58 -1.57 4.28 -6.73
N TYR A 59 -1.36 3.00 -6.49
CA TYR A 59 -0.55 2.11 -7.32
C TYR A 59 -1.44 1.09 -8.01
N GLY A 60 -1.18 0.80 -9.27
CA GLY A 60 -1.96 -0.18 -10.02
C GLY A 60 -1.20 -0.76 -11.19
N SER A 61 -1.85 -1.71 -11.86
CA SER A 61 -1.34 -2.32 -13.09
C SER A 61 -2.48 -2.43 -14.09
N LEU A 62 -2.18 -2.16 -15.36
CA LEU A 62 -3.01 -2.48 -16.51
C LEU A 62 -2.54 -3.83 -17.06
N GLU A 63 -3.42 -4.83 -17.08
CA GLU A 63 -3.06 -6.21 -17.45
C GLU A 63 -3.09 -6.43 -18.97
N SER A 64 -3.84 -5.59 -19.70
CA SER A 64 -4.00 -5.66 -21.15
C SER A 64 -4.29 -4.27 -21.73
N PRO A 65 -4.19 -4.09 -23.06
CA PRO A 65 -4.61 -2.85 -23.70
C PRO A 65 -6.07 -2.51 -23.37
N ALA A 66 -6.34 -1.24 -23.09
CA ALA A 66 -7.63 -0.73 -22.66
C ALA A 66 -8.16 -1.28 -21.31
N ASP A 67 -7.33 -1.99 -20.53
CA ASP A 67 -7.63 -2.24 -19.12
C ASP A 67 -7.73 -0.89 -18.38
N THR A 68 -8.50 -0.86 -17.29
CA THR A 68 -8.81 0.37 -16.56
C THR A 68 -8.68 0.19 -15.07
N ARG A 69 -8.22 1.24 -14.39
CA ARG A 69 -8.33 1.38 -12.94
C ARG A 69 -8.96 2.72 -12.64
N GLY A 70 -9.82 2.81 -11.64
CA GLY A 70 -10.52 4.03 -11.33
C GLY A 70 -10.54 4.34 -9.84
N PHE A 71 -10.68 5.64 -9.54
CA PHE A 71 -10.99 6.15 -8.21
C PHE A 71 -11.70 7.49 -8.30
N ARG A 72 -12.17 7.98 -7.16
CA ARG A 72 -12.82 9.28 -7.00
C ARG A 72 -12.09 10.13 -5.98
N VAL A 73 -12.13 11.44 -6.18
CA VAL A 73 -11.53 12.40 -5.28
C VAL A 73 -12.41 13.64 -5.15
N ASN A 74 -12.60 14.10 -3.93
CA ASN A 74 -13.38 15.30 -3.65
C ASN A 74 -12.47 16.52 -3.50
N PHE A 75 -12.92 17.65 -4.06
CA PHE A 75 -12.34 18.95 -3.79
C PHE A 75 -13.44 19.93 -3.38
N VAL A 76 -13.04 20.98 -2.65
CA VAL A 76 -13.85 22.18 -2.49
C VAL A 76 -13.38 23.26 -3.47
N GLU A 77 -14.23 24.27 -3.70
CA GLU A 77 -13.91 25.35 -4.62
C GLU A 77 -12.66 26.11 -4.16
N GLY A 78 -11.72 26.32 -5.08
CA GLY A 78 -10.47 27.03 -4.79
C GLY A 78 -9.32 26.13 -4.33
N ASP A 79 -9.57 24.84 -4.09
CA ASP A 79 -8.50 23.89 -3.77
C ASP A 79 -7.47 23.77 -4.89
N SER A 80 -6.22 23.50 -4.52
CA SER A 80 -5.19 23.09 -5.48
C SER A 80 -5.44 21.64 -5.88
N LEU A 81 -5.93 21.43 -7.11
CA LEU A 81 -6.00 20.11 -7.73
C LEU A 81 -4.62 19.77 -8.28
N TYR A 82 -3.96 18.83 -7.61
CA TYR A 82 -2.72 18.23 -8.08
C TYR A 82 -2.95 16.76 -8.46
N LEU A 83 -2.56 16.39 -9.67
CA LEU A 83 -2.48 15.00 -10.13
C LEU A 83 -1.15 14.77 -10.85
N SER A 84 -0.57 13.59 -10.69
CA SER A 84 0.60 13.17 -11.46
C SER A 84 0.52 11.69 -11.75
N ILE A 85 0.96 11.27 -12.94
CA ILE A 85 1.09 9.86 -13.31
C ILE A 85 2.55 9.53 -13.55
N LEU A 86 2.99 8.44 -12.91
CA LEU A 86 4.33 7.91 -13.04
C LEU A 86 4.27 6.41 -13.35
N ILE A 87 5.35 5.89 -13.90
CA ILE A 87 5.59 4.45 -14.12
C ILE A 87 6.85 4.04 -13.37
N PRO A 88 7.01 2.77 -12.98
CA PRO A 88 8.31 2.26 -12.55
C PRO A 88 9.37 2.54 -13.61
N ASP A 89 10.56 2.97 -13.18
CA ASP A 89 11.73 3.03 -14.05
C ASP A 89 12.36 1.63 -14.16
N LEU A 90 11.57 0.70 -14.68
CA LEU A 90 11.91 -0.71 -14.88
C LEU A 90 11.33 -1.19 -16.19
N ALA A 91 11.90 -2.26 -16.74
CA ALA A 91 11.23 -3.01 -17.79
C ALA A 91 9.95 -3.66 -17.21
N LEU A 92 8.83 -3.69 -17.93
CA LEU A 92 8.69 -3.30 -19.35
C LEU A 92 8.44 -1.81 -19.57
N GLU A 93 7.96 -1.08 -18.55
CA GLU A 93 7.37 0.25 -18.71
C GLU A 93 8.35 1.28 -19.29
N ASN A 94 9.61 1.28 -18.85
CA ASN A 94 10.60 2.24 -19.33
C ASN A 94 11.10 1.99 -20.77
N GLN A 95 10.65 0.90 -21.40
CA GLN A 95 10.95 0.58 -22.80
C GLN A 95 9.78 0.88 -23.75
N LEU A 96 8.60 1.22 -23.21
CA LEU A 96 7.42 1.55 -24.00
C LEU A 96 7.56 2.94 -24.64
N ASP A 97 7.02 3.05 -25.87
CA ASP A 97 6.82 4.36 -26.49
C ASP A 97 5.70 5.15 -25.79
N ASP A 98 5.67 6.46 -26.03
CA ASP A 98 4.74 7.37 -25.34
C ASP A 98 3.26 7.03 -25.61
N ALA A 99 2.95 6.45 -26.77
CA ALA A 99 1.60 6.06 -27.13
C ALA A 99 1.14 4.77 -26.43
N SER A 100 2.09 3.93 -26.00
CA SER A 100 1.86 2.66 -25.32
C SER A 100 1.77 2.81 -23.79
N LEU A 101 2.28 3.92 -23.25
CA LEU A 101 2.28 4.22 -21.82
C LEU A 101 0.88 4.53 -21.26
N PRO A 102 0.67 4.31 -19.95
CA PRO A 102 -0.59 4.64 -19.29
C PRO A 102 -0.78 6.16 -19.20
N PHE A 103 -2.05 6.57 -19.21
CA PHE A 103 -2.48 7.96 -19.08
C PHE A 103 -3.71 8.06 -18.16
N VAL A 104 -4.04 9.28 -17.75
CA VAL A 104 -5.21 9.56 -16.91
C VAL A 104 -6.30 10.25 -17.73
N GLU A 105 -7.55 9.78 -17.59
CA GLU A 105 -8.76 10.49 -17.97
C GLU A 105 -9.42 11.05 -16.70
N LEU A 106 -9.41 12.37 -16.58
CA LEU A 106 -10.04 13.11 -15.49
C LEU A 106 -11.40 13.62 -15.96
N THR A 107 -12.45 13.31 -15.21
CA THR A 107 -13.77 13.93 -15.40
C THR A 107 -14.09 14.80 -14.20
N ASP A 108 -14.38 16.08 -14.44
CA ASP A 108 -14.72 17.03 -13.39
C ASP A 108 -16.19 16.93 -12.95
N PRO A 109 -16.59 17.61 -11.85
CA PRO A 109 -17.98 17.60 -11.38
C PRO A 109 -19.02 18.15 -12.37
N SER A 110 -18.61 18.92 -13.38
CA SER A 110 -19.50 19.40 -14.46
C SER A 110 -19.65 18.39 -15.60
N GLY A 111 -18.86 17.32 -15.60
CA GLY A 111 -18.79 16.30 -16.65
C GLY A 111 -17.75 16.60 -17.73
N ALA A 112 -16.97 17.68 -17.61
CA ALA A 112 -15.90 17.98 -18.55
C ALA A 112 -14.75 16.99 -18.41
N LYS A 113 -14.18 16.56 -19.54
CA LYS A 113 -13.13 15.55 -19.57
C LYS A 113 -11.79 16.16 -19.96
N THR A 114 -10.74 15.80 -19.23
CA THR A 114 -9.35 16.15 -19.51
C THR A 114 -8.52 14.88 -19.61
N LYS A 115 -7.78 14.71 -20.71
CA LYS A 115 -6.83 13.61 -20.89
C LYS A 115 -5.41 14.09 -20.55
N LEU A 116 -4.79 13.46 -19.57
CA LEU A 116 -3.42 13.67 -19.14
C LEU A 116 -2.51 12.67 -19.87
N SER A 117 -2.23 12.95 -21.14
CA SER A 117 -1.30 12.16 -21.96
C SER A 117 0.14 12.40 -21.52
N VAL A 118 1.07 11.51 -21.87
CA VAL A 118 2.51 11.71 -21.65
C VAL A 118 2.95 13.05 -22.24
N SER A 119 3.63 13.86 -21.42
CA SER A 119 4.14 15.18 -21.80
C SER A 119 5.65 15.26 -21.66
N ASP A 120 6.19 14.77 -20.55
CA ASP A 120 7.61 14.74 -20.24
C ASP A 120 7.99 13.39 -19.61
N LYS A 121 9.24 12.96 -19.72
CA LYS A 121 9.76 11.78 -19.01
C LYS A 121 10.82 12.25 -18.02
N VAL A 122 10.40 12.43 -16.76
CA VAL A 122 11.26 12.96 -15.69
C VAL A 122 11.55 11.86 -14.67
N SER A 123 12.82 11.49 -14.52
CA SER A 123 13.24 10.54 -13.49
C SER A 123 12.87 11.02 -12.09
N PHE A 124 12.37 10.12 -11.26
CA PHE A 124 11.92 10.37 -9.90
C PHE A 124 12.38 9.22 -8.99
N ALA A 125 13.37 9.47 -8.15
CA ALA A 125 13.82 8.52 -7.14
C ALA A 125 12.99 8.71 -5.86
N GLU A 126 12.36 7.64 -5.37
CA GLU A 126 11.53 7.66 -4.16
C GLU A 126 12.39 7.19 -2.96
N PRO A 127 12.75 8.10 -2.04
CA PRO A 127 13.76 7.82 -1.02
C PRO A 127 13.30 6.86 0.09
N PHE A 128 11.99 6.72 0.36
CA PHE A 128 11.50 5.94 1.50
C PHE A 128 11.50 4.43 1.22
N THR A 129 11.16 4.04 0.00
CA THR A 129 11.13 2.65 -0.47
C THR A 129 12.36 2.28 -1.30
N GLY A 130 13.13 3.27 -1.77
CA GLY A 130 14.26 3.06 -2.67
C GLY A 130 13.84 2.66 -4.10
N THR A 131 12.58 2.90 -4.45
CA THR A 131 12.05 2.64 -5.79
C THR A 131 12.34 3.82 -6.73
N ASN A 132 12.41 3.56 -8.03
CA ASN A 132 12.64 4.57 -9.05
C ASN A 132 11.47 4.60 -10.03
N TYR A 133 11.08 5.80 -10.43
CA TYR A 133 9.96 6.04 -11.32
C TYR A 133 10.34 7.01 -12.43
N VAL A 134 9.55 7.01 -13.49
CA VAL A 134 9.51 8.07 -14.50
C VAL A 134 8.16 8.75 -14.40
N ARG A 135 8.15 10.04 -14.07
CA ARG A 135 6.95 10.88 -14.15
C ARG A 135 6.66 11.19 -15.60
N LEU A 136 5.43 10.94 -16.03
CA LEU A 136 4.98 11.09 -17.41
C LEU A 136 4.27 12.43 -17.66
N THR A 137 3.47 12.86 -16.69
CA THR A 137 2.71 14.11 -16.73
C THR A 137 2.28 14.51 -15.32
N GLU A 138 2.17 15.82 -15.09
CA GLU A 138 1.54 16.41 -13.91
C GLU A 138 0.49 17.46 -14.32
N LEU A 139 -0.52 17.63 -13.48
CA LEU A 139 -1.55 18.65 -13.58
C LEU A 139 -1.58 19.41 -12.26
N THR A 140 -1.50 20.73 -12.34
CA THR A 140 -1.81 21.63 -11.23
C THR A 140 -2.81 22.66 -11.72
N THR A 141 -3.98 22.71 -11.11
CA THR A 141 -5.04 23.67 -11.43
C THR A 141 -5.86 24.00 -10.20
N VAL A 142 -6.77 24.98 -10.32
CA VAL A 142 -7.76 25.29 -9.29
C VAL A 142 -8.98 24.39 -9.48
N ALA A 143 -9.40 23.70 -8.43
CA ALA A 143 -10.57 22.84 -8.45
C ALA A 143 -11.87 23.65 -8.38
N ILE A 144 -12.90 23.19 -9.11
CA ILE A 144 -14.29 23.43 -8.73
C ILE A 144 -14.73 22.42 -7.67
N SER A 145 -15.72 22.78 -6.85
CA SER A 145 -16.23 21.90 -5.80
C SER A 145 -16.93 20.67 -6.39
N GLY A 146 -16.67 19.51 -5.81
CA GLY A 146 -17.37 18.26 -6.09
C GLY A 146 -16.44 17.06 -6.22
N THR A 147 -17.01 15.95 -6.68
CA THR A 147 -16.29 14.69 -6.90
C THR A 147 -15.78 14.62 -8.33
N TYR A 148 -14.47 14.48 -8.47
CA TYR A 148 -13.82 14.16 -9.74
C TYR A 148 -13.73 12.64 -9.88
N SER A 149 -13.92 12.17 -11.11
CA SER A 149 -13.67 10.78 -11.48
C SER A 149 -12.33 10.68 -12.17
N VAL A 150 -11.45 9.82 -11.65
CA VAL A 150 -10.11 9.60 -12.19
C VAL A 150 -10.05 8.18 -12.73
N MET A 151 -9.82 8.02 -14.03
CA MET A 151 -9.63 6.73 -14.67
C MET A 151 -8.23 6.66 -15.27
N ILE A 152 -7.53 5.55 -15.03
CA ILE A 152 -6.23 5.25 -15.60
C ILE A 152 -6.43 4.15 -16.63
N THR A 153 -5.87 4.34 -17.82
CA THR A 153 -5.90 3.35 -18.90
C THR A 153 -4.68 3.51 -19.81
N GLY A 154 -4.49 2.64 -20.79
CA GLY A 154 -3.31 2.61 -21.64
C GLY A 154 -3.42 1.58 -22.75
N ASN A 155 -2.44 1.58 -23.65
CA ASN A 155 -2.44 0.73 -24.83
C ASN A 155 -1.52 -0.50 -24.68
N SER A 156 -0.90 -0.70 -23.52
CA SER A 156 -0.02 -1.83 -23.24
C SER A 156 -0.07 -2.21 -21.75
N PRO A 157 0.25 -3.47 -21.43
CA PRO A 157 0.46 -3.89 -20.05
C PRO A 157 1.52 -3.00 -19.38
N SER A 158 1.16 -2.41 -18.26
CA SER A 158 2.03 -1.46 -17.55
C SER A 158 1.61 -1.28 -16.11
N ARG A 159 2.59 -1.12 -15.23
CA ARG A 159 2.39 -0.63 -13.87
C ARG A 159 2.39 0.89 -13.87
N PHE A 160 1.59 1.48 -13.00
CA PHE A 160 1.53 2.92 -12.82
C PHE A 160 1.35 3.29 -11.35
N THR A 161 1.76 4.50 -11.00
CA THR A 161 1.34 5.17 -9.77
C THR A 161 0.75 6.53 -10.12
N VAL A 162 -0.36 6.88 -9.47
CA VAL A 162 -0.97 8.20 -9.55
C VAL A 162 -0.84 8.88 -8.20
N SER A 163 -0.26 10.08 -8.21
CA SER A 163 -0.22 10.95 -7.04
C SER A 163 -1.37 11.95 -7.07
N VAL A 164 -1.98 12.19 -5.91
CA VAL A 164 -3.07 13.14 -5.69
C VAL A 164 -2.70 14.05 -4.53
N GLY A 165 -3.00 15.35 -4.65
CA GLY A 165 -2.78 16.29 -3.56
C GLY A 165 -1.30 16.51 -3.23
N GLN A 166 -1.04 17.43 -2.31
CA GLN A 166 0.33 17.83 -1.93
C GLN A 166 0.48 18.04 -0.41
N LYS A 167 -0.61 18.06 0.34
CA LYS A 167 -0.60 18.24 1.79
C LYS A 167 -0.35 16.91 2.48
N GLU A 168 0.82 16.77 3.11
CA GLU A 168 1.14 15.57 3.88
C GLU A 168 0.29 15.50 5.17
N MET A 169 -0.58 14.50 5.25
CA MET A 169 -1.40 14.22 6.44
C MET A 169 -1.66 12.72 6.58
N PHE A 170 -1.38 12.16 7.76
CA PHE A 170 -1.41 10.72 7.99
C PHE A 170 -2.77 10.23 8.50
N GLY A 171 -3.11 8.98 8.14
CA GLY A 171 -4.27 8.27 8.71
C GLY A 171 -5.62 8.86 8.33
N THR A 172 -5.69 9.62 7.23
CA THR A 172 -6.92 10.24 6.77
C THR A 172 -7.88 9.20 6.19
N PRO A 173 -9.20 9.42 6.31
CA PRO A 173 -10.18 8.49 5.77
C PRO A 173 -10.07 8.34 4.25
N VAL A 174 -10.30 7.12 3.77
CA VAL A 174 -10.51 6.79 2.37
C VAL A 174 -11.66 5.81 2.37
N GLU A 175 -12.66 6.06 1.55
CA GLU A 175 -13.85 5.23 1.47
C GLU A 175 -13.73 4.21 0.34
N ASN A 176 -14.57 3.17 0.38
CA ASN A 176 -14.64 2.11 -0.64
C ASN A 176 -13.30 1.42 -0.92
N ILE A 177 -12.56 1.08 0.14
CA ILE A 177 -11.26 0.42 0.04
C ILE A 177 -11.05 -0.56 1.20
N SER A 178 -10.49 -1.73 0.91
CA SER A 178 -10.28 -2.80 1.90
C SER A 178 -8.81 -3.10 2.18
N ASN A 179 -7.89 -2.53 1.40
CA ASN A 179 -6.46 -2.87 1.42
C ASN A 179 -5.57 -1.73 1.94
N ARG A 180 -6.07 -0.96 2.92
CA ARG A 180 -5.35 0.16 3.55
C ARG A 180 -4.10 -0.25 4.34
N ASP A 181 -4.02 -1.51 4.75
CA ASP A 181 -2.99 -1.99 5.67
C ASP A 181 -1.79 -2.66 4.96
N LEU A 182 -1.72 -2.59 3.62
CA LEU A 182 -0.64 -3.22 2.87
C LEU A 182 0.74 -2.56 3.10
N GLY A 183 0.75 -1.26 3.39
CA GLY A 183 1.95 -0.50 3.71
C GLY A 183 3.06 -0.61 2.65
N VAL A 184 4.30 -0.39 3.08
CA VAL A 184 5.49 -0.48 2.21
C VAL A 184 5.65 -1.86 1.58
N GLY A 185 5.28 -2.93 2.30
CA GLY A 185 5.35 -4.30 1.78
C GLY A 185 4.49 -4.53 0.54
N GLY A 186 3.28 -3.95 0.52
CA GLY A 186 2.40 -3.99 -0.65
C GLY A 186 2.99 -3.26 -1.86
N VAL A 187 3.54 -2.06 -1.63
CA VAL A 187 4.19 -1.28 -2.69
C VAL A 187 5.39 -2.05 -3.26
N MET A 188 6.23 -2.64 -2.41
CA MET A 188 7.39 -3.40 -2.86
C MET A 188 6.98 -4.68 -3.60
N SER A 189 5.91 -5.35 -3.19
CA SER A 189 5.36 -6.49 -3.92
C SER A 189 4.89 -6.09 -5.33
N TRP A 190 4.12 -4.99 -5.42
CA TRP A 190 3.68 -4.43 -6.70
C TRP A 190 4.85 -3.97 -7.58
N TYR A 191 5.81 -3.24 -7.01
CA TYR A 191 6.95 -2.67 -7.73
C TYR A 191 7.90 -3.73 -8.29
N ASN A 192 8.00 -4.89 -7.65
CA ASN A 192 8.83 -5.99 -8.14
C ASN A 192 8.08 -6.98 -9.05
N ASN A 193 6.75 -6.95 -9.06
CA ASN A 193 5.95 -7.91 -9.86
C ASN A 193 5.72 -7.42 -11.29
N SER A 194 6.75 -7.51 -12.15
CA SER A 194 6.63 -7.31 -13.60
C SER A 194 6.19 -8.56 -14.37
N SER A 195 6.29 -9.75 -13.75
CA SER A 195 6.32 -11.04 -14.46
C SER A 195 4.96 -11.57 -14.94
N THR A 196 3.85 -11.14 -14.32
CA THR A 196 2.50 -11.59 -14.73
C THR A 196 1.93 -10.82 -15.93
N LEU A 197 2.51 -9.65 -16.27
CA LEU A 197 2.01 -8.78 -17.34
C LEU A 197 2.50 -9.18 -18.74
N ALA A 198 3.60 -9.95 -18.82
CA ALA A 198 4.21 -10.36 -20.09
C ALA A 198 3.74 -11.75 -20.58
N THR A 199 3.10 -12.56 -19.73
CA THR A 199 2.90 -14.00 -19.99
C THR A 199 1.54 -14.34 -20.61
N GLU A 200 0.55 -13.44 -20.60
CA GLU A 200 -0.79 -13.73 -21.13
C GLU A 200 -1.00 -13.37 -22.62
N THR A 201 0.00 -12.85 -23.34
CA THR A 201 -0.08 -12.56 -24.80
C THR A 201 0.49 -13.69 -25.68
N GLN A 202 0.28 -14.95 -25.30
CA GLN A 202 0.38 -16.07 -26.25
C GLN A 202 -0.98 -16.77 -26.39
N SER A 203 -1.49 -16.68 -27.62
CA SER A 203 -2.74 -17.23 -28.13
C SER A 203 -3.03 -18.68 -27.71
N PRO A 204 -4.30 -19.07 -27.46
CA PRO A 204 -4.72 -20.46 -27.41
C PRO A 204 -5.00 -20.97 -28.83
N GLU A 205 -4.06 -21.70 -29.44
CA GLU A 205 -4.35 -22.49 -30.64
C GLU A 205 -4.20 -24.00 -30.38
N ALA A 206 -5.24 -24.71 -30.83
CA ALA A 206 -5.30 -26.11 -31.23
C ALA A 206 -5.44 -27.20 -30.14
N GLN A 207 -6.70 -27.37 -29.76
CA GLN A 207 -7.38 -28.64 -29.51
C GLN A 207 -6.84 -29.81 -30.36
N SER A 208 -6.43 -30.89 -29.72
CA SER A 208 -6.45 -32.25 -30.28
C SER A 208 -7.07 -33.21 -29.29
N ASN A 209 -8.22 -33.71 -29.72
CA ASN A 209 -9.06 -34.74 -29.12
C ASN A 209 -8.29 -36.07 -29.04
N VAL A 210 -8.21 -36.69 -27.86
CA VAL A 210 -8.37 -38.14 -27.74
C VAL A 210 -8.91 -38.52 -26.35
N THR A 211 -10.17 -38.96 -26.32
CA THR A 211 -10.76 -39.76 -25.24
C THR A 211 -10.30 -41.22 -25.42
N PRO A 212 -10.11 -41.98 -24.34
CA PRO A 212 -11.09 -43.02 -24.07
C PRO A 212 -11.54 -43.08 -22.61
N SER A 213 -12.85 -43.23 -22.46
CA SER A 213 -13.60 -43.67 -21.29
C SER A 213 -13.15 -45.06 -20.84
N SER A 214 -12.86 -45.24 -19.55
CA SER A 214 -13.21 -46.42 -18.72
C SER A 214 -12.78 -46.18 -17.26
N GLU A 215 -13.74 -46.15 -16.36
CA GLU A 215 -13.63 -46.33 -14.90
C GLU A 215 -14.57 -47.52 -14.54
N PRO A 216 -14.47 -48.27 -13.40
CA PRO A 216 -13.60 -48.13 -12.23
C PRO A 216 -12.82 -49.38 -11.81
N GLU A 217 -11.76 -49.20 -11.03
CA GLU A 217 -11.52 -50.07 -9.87
C GLU A 217 -11.06 -49.26 -8.65
N VAL A 218 -11.75 -49.55 -7.55
CA VAL A 218 -11.57 -49.08 -6.18
C VAL A 218 -10.25 -49.62 -5.63
N LEU A 219 -9.43 -48.78 -5.00
CA LEU A 219 -8.74 -49.19 -3.78
C LEU A 219 -8.39 -47.99 -2.89
N THR A 220 -8.92 -48.07 -1.68
CA THR A 220 -8.69 -47.25 -0.50
C THR A 220 -7.21 -47.18 -0.14
N GLN A 221 -6.71 -45.99 0.22
CA GLN A 221 -5.77 -45.82 1.32
C GLN A 221 -5.73 -44.37 1.81
N THR A 222 -6.08 -44.25 3.08
CA THR A 222 -5.98 -43.14 4.02
C THR A 222 -4.52 -42.78 4.31
N GLU A 223 -4.15 -41.49 4.30
CA GLU A 223 -3.15 -40.91 5.23
C GLU A 223 -3.45 -39.41 5.45
N ASP A 224 -3.96 -39.14 6.65
CA ASP A 224 -3.72 -38.03 7.58
C ASP A 224 -3.30 -36.63 7.08
N VAL A 225 -4.22 -35.67 7.24
CA VAL A 225 -3.94 -34.23 7.27
C VAL A 225 -3.84 -33.79 8.73
N GLU A 226 -2.63 -33.64 9.25
CA GLU A 226 -2.41 -33.00 10.55
C GLU A 226 -2.26 -31.48 10.39
N ASN A 227 -3.34 -30.81 10.80
CA ASN A 227 -3.48 -29.39 11.06
C ASN A 227 -2.64 -28.97 12.28
N SER A 228 -1.67 -28.06 12.10
CA SER A 228 -0.97 -27.43 13.23
C SER A 228 -1.03 -25.89 13.15
N GLN A 229 -1.87 -25.32 14.02
CA GLN A 229 -1.96 -23.92 14.39
C GLN A 229 -0.89 -23.57 15.45
N PRO A 230 -0.19 -22.43 15.40
CA PRO A 230 0.64 -21.98 16.52
C PRO A 230 -0.20 -21.17 17.52
N THR A 231 -0.84 -21.85 18.46
CA THR A 231 -1.45 -21.21 19.66
C THR A 231 -0.43 -21.23 20.80
N LEU A 232 0.49 -20.25 20.87
CA LEU A 232 1.42 -20.17 22.00
C LEU A 232 2.08 -18.80 22.21
N LEU A 233 1.33 -17.68 22.17
CA LEU A 233 1.91 -16.37 22.52
C LEU A 233 1.00 -15.37 23.28
N VAL A 234 -0.09 -15.80 23.92
CA VAL A 234 -0.99 -14.86 24.63
C VAL A 234 -0.97 -14.99 26.17
N THR A 235 -0.40 -16.06 26.74
CA THR A 235 -0.39 -16.24 28.21
C THR A 235 0.82 -15.63 28.93
N ALA A 236 1.91 -15.30 28.23
CA ALA A 236 3.11 -14.71 28.84
C ALA A 236 3.02 -13.19 29.06
N LEU A 237 2.19 -12.47 28.30
CA LEU A 237 2.11 -11.00 28.37
C LEU A 237 1.28 -10.52 29.58
N PHE A 238 0.28 -11.29 30.02
CA PHE A 238 -0.57 -10.93 31.16
C PHE A 238 0.13 -11.13 32.52
N ALA A 239 1.04 -12.10 32.65
CA ALA A 239 1.77 -12.34 33.90
C ALA A 239 2.77 -11.22 34.24
N ALA A 240 3.38 -10.60 33.22
CA ALA A 240 4.35 -9.51 33.42
C ALA A 240 3.69 -8.20 33.89
N ILE A 241 2.50 -7.88 33.39
CA ILE A 241 1.77 -6.64 33.75
C ILE A 241 1.27 -6.72 35.21
N VAL A 242 0.81 -7.89 35.65
CA VAL A 242 0.35 -8.08 37.04
C VAL A 242 1.51 -8.00 38.05
N ALA A 243 2.70 -8.52 37.72
CA ALA A 243 3.86 -8.45 38.60
C ALA A 243 4.36 -7.01 38.82
N ILE A 244 4.31 -6.17 37.78
CA ILE A 244 4.72 -4.75 37.87
C ILE A 244 3.73 -3.94 38.71
N ALA A 245 2.42 -4.18 38.59
CA ALA A 245 1.41 -3.48 39.38
C ALA A 245 1.50 -3.80 40.89
N ILE A 246 1.86 -5.03 41.26
CA ILE A 246 2.03 -5.45 42.66
C ILE A 246 3.29 -4.81 43.28
N ALA A 247 4.39 -4.70 42.52
CA ALA A 247 5.62 -4.08 42.98
C ALA A 247 5.44 -2.57 43.29
N VAL A 248 4.75 -1.83 42.42
CA VAL A 248 4.50 -0.38 42.58
C VAL A 248 3.57 -0.07 43.77
N LYS A 249 2.59 -0.94 44.06
CA LYS A 249 1.70 -0.75 45.22
C LYS A 249 2.42 -0.98 46.56
N SER A 250 3.40 -1.89 46.59
CA SER A 250 4.18 -2.18 47.81
C SER A 250 5.17 -1.07 48.19
N SER A 251 5.79 -0.40 47.21
CA SER A 251 6.75 0.68 47.45
C SER A 251 6.07 1.95 47.94
N LYS A 252 4.87 2.26 47.42
CA LYS A 252 4.06 3.41 47.84
C LYS A 252 3.53 3.27 49.28
N LYS A 253 3.35 2.03 49.77
CA LYS A 253 2.93 1.77 51.16
C LYS A 253 4.08 1.91 52.16
N ARG A 254 5.33 1.60 51.76
CA ARG A 254 6.52 1.81 52.61
C ARG A 254 6.82 3.29 52.86
N ASN A 255 6.72 4.13 51.82
CA ASN A 255 7.02 5.56 51.95
C ASN A 255 5.99 6.38 52.74
N LYS A 256 4.83 5.80 53.09
CA LYS A 256 3.80 6.48 53.88
C LYS A 256 3.93 6.24 55.40
N ASN A 257 4.84 5.36 55.83
CA ASN A 257 5.04 5.01 57.25
C ASN A 257 6.33 5.60 57.85
N GLU A 258 7.03 6.49 57.12
CA GLU A 258 8.25 7.17 57.59
C GLU A 258 8.13 8.71 57.57
N GLN A 259 6.92 9.23 57.76
CA GLN A 259 6.67 10.64 58.14
C GLN A 259 5.68 10.71 59.29
#